data_AF-W1Y075-F1
#
_entry.id   AF-W1Y075-F1
#
_cell.length_a   1.000
_cell.length_b   1.000
_cell.length_c   1.000
_cell.angle_alpha   90.00
_cell.angle_beta   90.00
_cell.angle_gamma   90.00
#
_symmetry.space_group_name_H-M   'P 1'
#
loop_
_entity.id
_entity.type
_entity.pdbx_description
1 polymer ?
#
loop_
_entity_poly.entity_id
_entity_poly.type
_entity_poly.pdbx_seq_one_letter_code
_entity_poly.pdbx_strand_id
1 'polypeptide(L)'
;RPPGREAYPGDVFYLHSRLLERAAKLSSELGGGSITALPIIETQAGDVSAYIPTNVISITDGQIFLGTDMFYSGIRPAVDVGLSVSRVGG
;
A
#
# COMPACT_ATOMS: atom_id res chain seq x y z
N ARG A 1 -14.32 -14.79 16.41
CA ARG A 1 -14.97 -13.52 15.99
C ARG A 1 -15.71 -13.80 14.68
N PRO A 2 -16.92 -13.30 14.48
CA PRO A 2 -17.64 -13.53 13.22
C PRO A 2 -16.82 -12.99 12.02
N PRO A 3 -16.69 -13.74 10.92
CA PRO A 3 -15.98 -13.29 9.74
C PRO A 3 -16.78 -12.23 8.97
N GLY A 4 -16.06 -11.32 8.31
CA GLY A 4 -16.59 -10.32 7.40
C GLY A 4 -16.29 -10.64 5.93
N ARG A 5 -16.09 -9.60 5.11
CA ARG A 5 -15.74 -9.72 3.68
C ARG A 5 -14.46 -10.55 3.50
N GLU A 6 -14.47 -11.46 2.51
CA GLU A 6 -13.34 -12.36 2.22
C GLU A 6 -12.85 -13.17 3.45
N ALA A 7 -13.74 -13.45 4.39
CA ALA A 7 -13.47 -14.16 5.65
C ALA A 7 -12.51 -13.46 6.63
N TYR A 8 -12.14 -12.20 6.39
CA TYR A 8 -11.33 -11.42 7.33
C TYR A 8 -12.13 -10.98 8.56
N PRO A 9 -11.46 -10.78 9.71
CA PRO A 9 -12.11 -10.18 10.87
C PRO A 9 -12.44 -8.69 10.61
N GLY A 10 -13.46 -8.16 11.28
CA GLY A 10 -13.90 -6.77 11.08
C GLY A 10 -12.86 -5.69 11.41
N ASP A 11 -11.82 -6.02 12.18
CA ASP A 11 -10.72 -5.11 12.54
C ASP A 11 -9.48 -5.24 11.64
N VAL A 12 -9.58 -5.94 10.50
CA VAL A 12 -8.45 -6.08 9.57
C VAL A 12 -7.94 -4.74 9.01
N PHE A 13 -8.83 -3.77 8.82
CA PHE A 13 -8.43 -2.41 8.43
C PHE A 13 -7.60 -1.75 9.54
N TYR A 14 -8.07 -1.85 10.78
CA TYR A 14 -7.40 -1.27 11.95
C TYR A 14 -6.00 -1.87 12.18
N LEU A 15 -5.80 -3.14 11.83
CA LEU A 15 -4.48 -3.78 11.88
C LEU A 15 -3.45 -3.04 11.02
N HIS A 16 -3.81 -2.71 9.77
CA HIS A 16 -2.92 -2.02 8.85
C HIS A 16 -2.78 -0.53 9.18
N SER A 17 -3.88 0.15 9.52
CA SER A 17 -3.85 1.59 9.78
C SER A 17 -2.97 1.92 10.97
N ARG A 18 -3.15 1.26 12.11
CA ARG A 18 -2.33 1.51 13.32
C ARG A 18 -0.84 1.21 13.11
N LEU A 19 -0.50 0.37 12.13
CA LEU A 19 0.88 0.06 11.79
C LEU A 19 1.48 1.15 10.91
N LEU A 20 0.80 1.51 9.82
CA LEU A 20 1.31 2.43 8.81
C LEU A 20 1.29 3.89 9.27
N GLU A 21 0.27 4.30 10.03
CA GLU A 21 0.16 5.66 10.60
C GLU A 21 1.30 6.02 11.57
N ARG A 22 2.11 5.05 12.00
CA ARG A 22 3.30 5.29 12.83
C ARG A 22 4.51 5.71 12.01
N ALA A 23 4.50 5.48 10.69
CA ALA A 23 5.55 5.92 9.80
C ALA A 23 5.27 7.37 9.37
N ALA A 24 5.97 8.31 10.00
CA ALA A 24 5.76 9.74 9.78
C ALA A 24 7.09 10.50 9.83
N LYS A 25 7.05 11.76 9.38
CA LYS A 25 8.09 12.76 9.63
C LYS A 25 7.69 13.58 10.86
N LEU A 26 8.52 13.53 11.90
CA LEU A 26 8.30 14.31 13.11
C LEU A 26 8.55 15.80 12.85
N SER A 27 7.93 16.65 13.66
CA SER A 27 8.15 18.08 13.62
C SER A 27 9.55 18.46 14.12
N SER A 28 9.97 19.70 13.87
CA SER A 28 11.27 20.21 14.30
C SER A 28 11.42 20.21 15.84
N GLU A 29 10.34 20.44 16.58
CA GLU A 29 10.31 20.42 18.05
C GLU A 29 10.58 19.01 18.61
N LEU A 30 10.28 17.97 17.83
CA LEU A 30 10.54 16.56 18.15
C LEU A 30 11.82 16.03 17.49
N GLY A 31 12.70 16.91 17.00
CA GLY A 31 13.99 16.57 16.40
C GLY A 31 13.97 16.22 14.91
N GLY A 32 12.81 16.33 14.23
CA GLY A 32 12.71 16.24 12.77
C GLY A 32 13.00 14.86 12.14
N GLY A 33 13.08 13.80 12.96
CA GLY A 33 13.33 12.43 12.50
C GLY A 33 12.20 11.87 11.64
N SER A 34 12.46 10.78 10.92
CA SER A 34 11.44 10.15 10.06
C SER A 34 11.51 8.64 10.06
N ILE A 35 10.36 8.00 9.86
CA ILE A 35 10.24 6.59 9.50
C ILE A 35 9.46 6.53 8.18
N THR A 36 10.05 5.90 7.16
CA THR A 36 9.39 5.68 5.87
C THR A 36 8.91 4.24 5.79
N ALA A 37 7.63 4.02 5.49
CA ALA A 37 7.07 2.69 5.30
C ALA A 37 7.00 2.33 3.81
N LEU A 38 7.42 1.12 3.46
CA LEU A 38 7.29 0.52 2.14
C LEU A 38 6.51 -0.81 2.25
N PRO A 39 5.19 -0.77 2.49
CA PRO A 39 4.40 -1.99 2.58
C PRO A 39 4.30 -2.68 1.22
N ILE A 40 4.38 -4.01 1.24
CA ILE A 40 4.22 -4.86 0.05
C ILE A 40 2.92 -5.64 0.21
N ILE A 41 2.06 -5.57 -0.82
CA ILE A 41 0.81 -6.31 -0.88
C ILE A 41 0.82 -7.14 -2.15
N GLU A 42 0.53 -8.43 -2.01
CA GLU A 42 0.38 -9.34 -3.14
C GLU A 42 -1.06 -9.27 -3.65
N THR A 43 -1.24 -8.90 -4.91
CA THR A 43 -2.53 -8.96 -5.61
C THR A 43 -2.69 -10.30 -6.31
N GLN A 44 -3.86 -10.91 -6.20
CA GLN A 44 -4.16 -12.14 -6.94
C GLN A 44 -4.62 -11.78 -8.35
N ALA A 45 -3.97 -12.34 -9.38
CA ALA A 45 -4.25 -12.05 -10.79
C ALA A 45 -4.26 -10.55 -11.16
N GLY A 46 -3.50 -9.72 -10.43
CA GLY A 46 -3.47 -8.26 -10.64
C GLY A 46 -4.71 -7.51 -10.13
N ASP A 47 -5.59 -8.15 -9.36
CA ASP A 47 -6.79 -7.51 -8.83
C ASP A 47 -6.47 -6.54 -7.68
N VAL A 48 -6.47 -5.24 -7.99
CA VAL A 48 -6.31 -4.14 -7.04
C VAL A 48 -7.60 -3.79 -6.28
N SER A 49 -8.74 -4.34 -6.69
CA SER A 49 -10.06 -4.08 -6.09
C SER A 49 -10.42 -5.05 -4.96
N ALA A 50 -9.58 -6.06 -4.73
CA ALA A 50 -9.69 -6.97 -3.59
C ALA A 50 -9.64 -6.21 -2.26
N TYR A 51 -10.19 -6.84 -1.20
CA TYR A 51 -10.43 -6.14 0.06
C TYR A 51 -9.16 -5.60 0.72
N ILE A 52 -8.10 -6.41 0.80
CA ILE A 52 -6.84 -6.01 1.42
C ILE A 52 -6.08 -4.95 0.59
N PRO A 53 -5.88 -5.12 -0.74
CA PRO A 53 -5.32 -4.07 -1.58
C PRO A 53 -6.05 -2.73 -1.45
N THR A 54 -7.38 -2.73 -1.53
CA THR A 54 -8.19 -1.51 -1.41
C THR A 54 -7.97 -0.82 -0.06
N ASN A 55 -7.97 -1.59 1.04
CA ASN A 55 -7.73 -1.04 2.37
C ASN A 55 -6.34 -0.38 2.48
N VAL A 56 -5.29 -1.07 2.03
CA VAL A 56 -3.92 -0.55 2.17
C VAL A 56 -3.68 0.65 1.26
N ILE A 57 -4.19 0.61 0.02
CA ILE A 57 -4.15 1.76 -0.90
C ILE A 57 -4.81 2.99 -0.27
N SER A 58 -5.92 2.82 0.47
CA SER A 58 -6.58 3.94 1.13
C SER A 58 -5.76 4.55 2.27
N ILE A 59 -4.84 3.80 2.89
CA ILE A 59 -4.01 4.24 4.01
C ILE A 59 -2.69 4.87 3.52
N THR A 60 -2.03 4.25 2.54
CA THR A 60 -0.70 4.69 2.07
C THR A 60 -0.76 5.95 1.22
N ASP A 61 0.30 6.78 1.26
CA ASP A 61 0.41 8.03 0.48
C ASP A 61 0.62 7.85 -1.04
N GLY A 62 0.42 6.64 -1.56
CA GLY A 62 0.64 6.29 -2.94
C GLY A 62 0.97 4.81 -3.08
N GLN A 63 1.15 4.37 -4.32
CA GLN A 63 1.51 2.99 -4.62
C GLN A 63 2.40 2.92 -5.85
N ILE A 64 3.23 1.88 -5.89
CA ILE A 64 3.94 1.43 -7.08
C ILE A 64 3.34 0.08 -7.44
N PHE A 65 2.62 0.00 -8.56
CA PHE A 65 2.02 -1.23 -9.04
C PHE A 65 2.97 -1.93 -10.01
N LEU A 66 3.20 -3.23 -9.78
CA LEU A 66 4.08 -4.06 -10.59
C LEU A 66 3.26 -4.99 -11.48
N GLY A 67 3.32 -4.78 -12.79
CA GLY A 67 2.54 -5.52 -13.79
C GLY A 67 3.22 -6.82 -14.23
N THR A 68 2.50 -7.94 -14.15
CA THR A 68 2.98 -9.26 -14.57
C THR A 68 3.33 -9.32 -16.06
N ASP A 69 2.49 -8.76 -16.92
CA ASP A 69 2.71 -8.76 -18.38
C ASP A 69 3.91 -7.88 -18.78
N MET A 70 4.12 -6.78 -18.06
CA MET A 70 5.29 -5.91 -18.25
C MET A 70 6.58 -6.66 -17.88
N PHE A 71 6.56 -7.42 -16.78
CA PHE A 71 7.72 -8.23 -16.37
C PHE A 71 8.06 -9.31 -17.40
N TYR A 72 7.06 -10.01 -17.92
CA TYR A 72 7.25 -11.06 -18.94
C TYR A 72 7.63 -10.50 -20.33
N SER A 73 7.26 -9.26 -20.64
CA SER A 73 7.73 -8.56 -21.85
C SER A 73 9.14 -7.96 -21.72
N GLY A 74 9.81 -8.17 -20.58
CA GLY A 74 11.20 -7.78 -20.36
C GLY A 74 11.41 -6.42 -19.71
N ILE A 75 10.33 -5.70 -19.36
CA ILE A 75 10.41 -4.42 -18.65
C ILE A 75 10.73 -4.69 -17.18
N ARG A 76 11.88 -4.19 -16.72
CA ARG A 76 12.36 -4.34 -15.34
C ARG A 76 12.99 -3.02 -14.86
N PRO A 77 12.45 -2.35 -13.83
CA PRO A 77 11.30 -2.76 -13.02
C PRO A 77 9.97 -2.62 -13.79
N ALA A 78 9.05 -3.57 -13.57
CA ALA A 78 7.78 -3.69 -14.27
C ALA A 78 6.70 -2.72 -13.73
N VAL A 79 7.03 -1.43 -13.59
CA VAL A 79 6.16 -0.42 -12.98
C VAL A 79 5.09 0.04 -13.96
N ASP A 80 3.83 -0.15 -13.61
CA ASP A 80 2.70 0.39 -14.36
C ASP A 80 2.52 1.88 -14.02
N VAL A 81 2.77 2.75 -15.00
CA VAL A 81 2.71 4.22 -14.83
C VAL A 81 1.28 4.76 -14.68
N GLY A 82 0.27 4.03 -15.15
CA GLY A 82 -1.14 4.44 -15.05
C GLY A 82 -1.73 4.12 -13.68
N LEU A 83 -1.31 3.00 -13.09
CA LEU A 83 -1.78 2.54 -11.77
C LEU A 83 -0.92 3.03 -10.60
N SER A 84 0.33 3.42 -10.86
CA SER A 84 1.25 3.94 -9.84
C SER A 84 1.05 5.44 -9.62
N VAL A 85 1.02 5.87 -8.36
CA VAL A 85 0.84 7.29 -7.99
C VAL A 85 1.59 7.61 -6.70
N SER A 86 2.03 8.85 -6.57
CA SER A 86 2.46 9.46 -5.31
C SER A 86 1.54 10.64 -4.99
N ARG A 87 0.92 10.64 -3.81
CA ARG A 87 0.06 11.75 -3.35
C ARG A 87 0.87 12.94 -2.86
N VAL A 88 2.12 12.73 -2.45
CA VAL A 88 3.01 13.80 -2.00
C VAL A 88 3.53 14.61 -3.19
N GLY A 89 3.72 13.98 -4.35
CA GLY A 89 4.26 14.64 -5.54
C GLY A 89 5.70 15.11 -5.36
N GLY A 90 6.17 15.95 -6.30
CA GLY A 90 7.49 16.60 -6.29
C GLY A 90 7.36 18.11 -6.34
#